data_AF-A0ABC8W6I1-F1
#
_entry.id   AF-A0ABC8W6I1-F1
#
_cell.length_a   1.000
_cell.length_b   1.000
_cell.length_c   1.000
_cell.angle_alpha   90.00
_cell.angle_beta   90.00
_cell.angle_gamma   90.00
#
_symmetry.space_group_name_H-M   'P 1'
#
loop_
_entity.id
_entity.type
_entity.pdbx_description
1 polymer ?
#
loop_
_entity_poly.entity_id
_entity_poly.type
_entity_poly.pdbx_seq_one_letter_code
_entity_poly.pdbx_strand_id
1 'polypeptide(L)'
;MPPPSGSPAPERRLAVLLSHFRPCCEAPRATTRLASVERHGTAAEAEAGLAASPCAAAGSGEGESSGGGYCVFCNIAAGAAPAFKLYEDDVCLCILDAKPLTTGHSLIIPKSHYPSLQTTPPTVLAAICSKLPLLGAAIMKATQCDAFNVLINNGEKAGQVIFHTHVHIIPRSKDDNLWSSETYSRSPISHDQETKNLVSSIKEVLSSSPEDYSAATSSTPKGF
;
A
#
# COMPACT_ATOMS: atom_id res chain seq x y z
N MET A 1 -45.33 -10.44 33.24
CA MET A 1 -45.00 -9.11 32.69
C MET A 1 -43.72 -9.24 31.89
N PRO A 2 -43.72 -8.93 30.58
CA PRO A 2 -42.50 -8.91 29.77
C PRO A 2 -41.72 -7.59 30.03
N PRO A 3 -40.37 -7.59 29.94
CA PRO A 3 -39.60 -6.35 29.97
C PRO A 3 -39.76 -5.54 28.67
N PRO A 4 -39.60 -4.20 28.71
CA PRO A 4 -39.92 -3.32 27.61
C PRO A 4 -38.91 -3.43 26.46
N SER A 5 -39.45 -3.23 25.27
CA SER A 5 -38.79 -3.11 23.97
C SER A 5 -37.47 -2.34 24.03
N GLY A 6 -36.38 -3.00 23.64
CA GLY A 6 -35.09 -2.37 23.36
C GLY A 6 -35.26 -1.30 22.29
N SER A 7 -34.68 -0.13 22.56
CA SER A 7 -34.54 0.97 21.61
C SER A 7 -33.91 0.49 20.30
N PRO A 8 -34.31 1.04 19.13
CA PRO A 8 -33.64 0.70 17.89
C PRO A 8 -32.16 1.07 18.01
N ALA A 9 -31.28 0.11 17.75
CA ALA A 9 -29.85 0.35 17.69
C ALA A 9 -29.58 1.51 16.71
N PRO A 10 -28.78 2.53 17.07
CA PRO A 10 -28.56 3.65 16.18
C PRO A 10 -27.94 3.14 14.87
N GLU A 11 -28.53 3.60 13.76
CA GLU A 11 -28.18 3.20 12.40
C GLU A 11 -26.69 3.42 12.13
N ARG A 12 -26.00 2.32 11.89
CA ARG A 12 -24.58 2.28 11.53
C ARG A 12 -24.40 2.77 10.10
N ARG A 13 -23.75 3.93 9.95
CA ARG A 13 -23.23 4.39 8.66
C ARG A 13 -21.87 5.07 8.85
N LEU A 14 -20.98 4.81 7.87
CA LEU A 14 -19.77 5.55 7.45
C LEU A 14 -18.42 5.07 8.01
N ALA A 15 -17.25 5.44 7.49
CA ALA A 15 -16.74 5.80 6.15
C ALA A 15 -15.23 6.04 6.32
N VAL A 16 -14.41 5.02 6.05
CA VAL A 16 -12.95 5.13 6.24
C VAL A 16 -12.28 5.87 5.06
N LEU A 17 -12.94 6.06 3.90
CA LEU A 17 -12.30 6.64 2.71
C LEU A 17 -13.19 7.62 1.92
N LEU A 18 -13.75 8.64 2.57
CA LEU A 18 -14.45 9.73 1.88
C LEU A 18 -14.03 11.10 2.44
N SER A 19 -12.84 11.58 2.08
CA SER A 19 -12.43 12.97 2.32
C SER A 19 -11.91 13.70 1.07
N HIS A 20 -12.16 13.19 -0.13
CA HIS A 20 -11.90 13.94 -1.35
C HIS A 20 -13.17 14.68 -1.76
N PHE A 21 -13.17 16.00 -1.55
CA PHE A 21 -14.04 17.01 -2.16
C PHE A 21 -15.44 16.54 -2.57
N ARG A 22 -16.46 16.78 -1.73
CA ARG A 22 -17.80 17.05 -2.28
C ARG A 22 -17.81 18.51 -2.73
N PRO A 23 -17.93 18.83 -4.03
CA PRO A 23 -18.33 20.16 -4.44
C PRO A 23 -19.67 20.45 -3.76
N CYS A 24 -19.80 21.62 -3.11
CA CYS A 24 -21.13 22.13 -2.78
C CYS A 24 -21.99 22.07 -4.04
N CYS A 25 -23.20 21.51 -3.91
CA CYS A 25 -24.25 21.46 -4.94
C CYS A 25 -24.41 22.83 -5.64
N GLU A 26 -24.81 22.97 -6.92
CA GLU A 26 -25.77 22.21 -7.73
C GLU A 26 -25.39 22.31 -9.23
N ALA A 27 -25.74 21.31 -10.04
CA ALA A 27 -25.82 21.48 -11.49
C ALA A 27 -27.28 21.26 -11.93
N PRO A 28 -27.89 22.20 -12.68
CA PRO A 28 -29.24 22.02 -13.19
C PRO A 28 -29.25 20.95 -14.30
N ARG A 29 -30.30 20.12 -14.30
CA ARG A 29 -30.57 19.15 -15.36
C ARG A 29 -30.77 19.88 -16.69
N ALA A 30 -29.97 19.55 -17.69
CA ALA A 30 -30.29 19.77 -19.08
C ALA A 30 -29.96 18.52 -19.91
N THR A 31 -30.99 17.96 -20.50
CA THR A 31 -30.96 16.92 -21.54
C THR A 31 -30.44 17.51 -22.85
N THR A 32 -29.40 16.95 -23.49
CA THR A 32 -29.42 16.69 -24.95
C THR A 32 -28.25 15.82 -25.45
N ARG A 33 -28.64 14.84 -26.29
CA ARG A 33 -28.01 14.15 -27.44
C ARG A 33 -26.50 13.85 -27.53
N LEU A 34 -26.26 12.58 -27.87
CA LEU A 34 -25.07 11.98 -28.49
C LEU A 34 -24.64 12.69 -29.79
N ALA A 35 -23.32 12.83 -29.93
CA ALA A 35 -22.62 12.78 -31.21
C ALA A 35 -21.26 12.08 -31.03
N SER A 36 -20.99 11.13 -31.93
CA SER A 36 -19.76 10.34 -32.05
C SER A 36 -18.68 11.16 -32.76
N VAL A 37 -17.43 11.09 -32.29
CA VAL A 37 -16.23 11.38 -33.11
C VAL A 37 -15.09 10.43 -32.69
N GLU A 38 -14.34 10.02 -33.70
CA GLU A 38 -13.46 8.86 -33.78
C GLU A 38 -12.06 9.02 -33.18
N ARG A 39 -11.39 7.86 -33.09
CA ARG A 39 -9.99 7.56 -32.73
C ARG A 39 -8.95 8.36 -33.52
N HIS A 40 -7.70 8.40 -33.02
CA HIS A 40 -6.36 8.28 -33.65
C HIS A 40 -5.35 8.89 -32.64
N GLY A 41 -4.14 8.42 -32.33
CA GLY A 41 -3.26 7.33 -32.76
C GLY A 41 -2.13 7.20 -31.70
N THR A 42 -1.64 5.97 -31.46
CA THR A 42 -0.25 5.47 -31.69
C THR A 42 0.85 5.84 -30.68
N ALA A 43 1.32 4.78 -30.03
CA ALA A 43 2.71 4.33 -29.80
C ALA A 43 3.75 5.25 -29.14
N ALA A 44 4.32 4.79 -28.02
CA ALA A 44 5.75 4.51 -27.92
C ALA A 44 6.05 3.70 -26.65
N GLU A 45 6.55 2.48 -26.84
CA GLU A 45 7.17 1.64 -25.84
C GLU A 45 8.53 2.24 -25.43
N ALA A 46 8.85 2.19 -24.15
CA ALA A 46 10.19 2.44 -23.64
C ALA A 46 10.60 1.25 -22.78
N GLU A 47 11.21 0.27 -23.46
CA GLU A 47 12.00 -0.80 -22.86
C GLU A 47 13.25 -0.21 -22.21
N ALA A 48 13.39 -0.40 -20.89
CA ALA A 48 14.63 -0.18 -20.18
C ALA A 48 14.94 -1.47 -19.40
N GLY A 49 15.87 -2.25 -19.95
CA GLY A 49 16.26 -3.56 -19.43
C GLY A 49 16.77 -3.48 -17.99
N LEU A 50 16.15 -4.25 -17.10
CA LEU A 50 16.74 -4.64 -15.83
C LEU A 50 17.55 -5.90 -16.07
N ALA A 51 18.88 -5.77 -16.05
CA ALA A 51 19.76 -6.93 -15.91
C ALA A 51 19.55 -7.52 -14.51
N ALA A 52 18.80 -8.61 -14.43
CA ALA A 52 18.78 -9.49 -13.27
C ALA A 52 20.10 -10.28 -13.24
N SER A 53 20.93 -10.07 -12.21
CA SER A 53 22.00 -11.02 -11.91
C SER A 53 21.37 -12.28 -11.31
N PRO A 54 21.59 -13.47 -11.91
CA PRO A 54 21.12 -14.72 -11.34
C PRO A 54 21.93 -15.07 -10.09
N CYS A 55 21.23 -15.39 -9.01
CA CYS A 55 21.86 -15.91 -7.81
C CYS A 55 22.21 -17.39 -8.04
N ALA A 56 23.41 -17.68 -8.53
CA ALA A 56 24.03 -18.99 -8.39
C ALA A 56 25.57 -18.94 -8.52
N ALA A 57 26.21 -19.39 -7.42
CA ALA A 57 27.56 -19.94 -7.29
C ALA A 57 28.81 -19.01 -7.36
N ALA A 58 29.37 -18.80 -6.16
CA ALA A 58 30.79 -18.78 -5.79
C ALA A 58 31.75 -17.76 -6.46
N GLY A 59 32.18 -16.77 -5.69
CA GLY A 59 33.35 -15.95 -5.99
C GLY A 59 33.48 -14.76 -5.03
N SER A 60 34.55 -14.76 -4.24
CA SER A 60 34.90 -13.78 -3.20
C SER A 60 34.99 -12.34 -3.72
N GLY A 61 34.23 -11.42 -3.11
CA GLY A 61 34.35 -9.97 -3.28
C GLY A 61 33.56 -9.27 -2.18
N GLU A 62 34.25 -8.50 -1.35
CA GLU A 62 33.74 -7.88 -0.13
C GLU A 62 32.76 -6.75 -0.45
N GLY A 63 31.49 -6.98 -0.11
CA GLY A 63 30.42 -6.00 0.00
C GLY A 63 29.44 -6.53 1.03
N GLU A 64 29.29 -5.82 2.15
CA GLU A 64 28.57 -6.28 3.34
C GLU A 64 27.10 -6.63 3.06
N SER A 65 26.83 -7.92 2.87
CA SER A 65 25.49 -8.51 2.93
C SER A 65 25.13 -8.80 4.40
N SER A 66 24.68 -7.79 5.14
CA SER A 66 24.20 -7.97 6.51
C SER A 66 22.68 -8.25 6.52
N GLY A 67 22.28 -9.52 6.58
CA GLY A 67 20.89 -9.87 6.93
C GLY A 67 20.32 -11.25 6.53
N GLY A 68 21.10 -12.15 5.94
CA GLY A 68 20.64 -13.47 5.47
C GLY A 68 20.36 -14.51 6.56
N GLY A 69 19.72 -14.12 7.68
CA GLY A 69 19.46 -15.00 8.81
C GLY A 69 18.00 -15.44 8.99
N TYR A 70 17.01 -14.55 8.90
CA TYR A 70 15.64 -14.85 9.37
C TYR A 70 14.52 -14.05 8.69
N CYS A 71 14.64 -13.63 7.43
CA CYS A 71 13.51 -13.00 6.73
C CYS A 71 12.57 -14.04 6.11
N VAL A 72 11.35 -14.15 6.63
CA VAL A 72 10.33 -15.10 6.12
C VAL A 72 9.99 -14.86 4.65
N PHE A 73 9.92 -13.60 4.18
CA PHE A 73 9.63 -13.29 2.79
C PHE A 73 10.79 -13.58 1.84
N CYS A 74 12.04 -13.46 2.29
CA CYS A 74 13.20 -13.94 1.53
C CYS A 74 13.14 -15.46 1.35
N ASN A 75 12.81 -16.20 2.42
CA ASN A 75 12.67 -17.65 2.34
C ASN A 75 11.53 -18.08 1.40
N ILE A 76 10.39 -17.36 1.43
CA ILE A 76 9.28 -17.62 0.50
C ILE A 76 9.70 -17.29 -0.95
N ALA A 77 10.35 -16.15 -1.19
CA ALA A 77 10.82 -15.75 -2.51
C ALA A 77 11.86 -16.74 -3.08
N ALA A 78 12.71 -17.30 -2.23
CA ALA A 78 13.69 -18.33 -2.57
C ALA A 78 13.08 -19.75 -2.68
N GLY A 79 11.80 -19.94 -2.36
CA GLY A 79 11.15 -21.25 -2.35
C GLY A 79 11.54 -22.16 -1.17
N ALA A 80 12.26 -21.63 -0.18
CA ALA A 80 12.67 -22.35 1.04
C ALA A 80 11.56 -22.42 2.11
N ALA A 81 10.48 -21.64 1.96
CA ALA A 81 9.30 -21.69 2.82
C ALA A 81 8.00 -21.79 1.99
N PRO A 82 6.98 -22.51 2.47
CA PRO A 82 5.74 -22.70 1.73
C PRO A 82 4.90 -21.41 1.70
N ALA A 83 4.27 -21.14 0.56
CA ALA A 83 3.26 -20.10 0.40
C ALA A 83 2.32 -20.42 -0.76
N PHE A 84 1.07 -19.94 -0.70
CA PHE A 84 0.15 -20.00 -1.83
C PHE A 84 0.43 -18.84 -2.78
N LYS A 85 1.11 -19.12 -3.89
CA LYS A 85 1.48 -18.13 -4.90
C LYS A 85 0.29 -17.80 -5.80
N LEU A 86 0.04 -16.51 -6.02
CA LEU A 86 -1.00 -15.99 -6.91
C LEU A 86 -0.41 -15.43 -8.21
N TYR A 87 0.80 -14.88 -8.14
CA TYR A 87 1.51 -14.27 -9.27
C TYR A 87 3.01 -14.23 -8.97
N GLU A 88 3.84 -14.39 -9.98
CA GLU A 88 5.29 -14.29 -9.86
C GLU A 88 5.88 -13.76 -11.17
N ASP A 89 6.80 -12.80 -11.08
CA ASP A 89 7.67 -12.38 -12.18
C ASP A 89 9.12 -12.21 -11.68
N ASP A 90 9.99 -11.62 -12.49
CA ASP A 90 11.41 -11.46 -12.14
C ASP A 90 11.65 -10.50 -10.95
N VAL A 91 10.71 -9.58 -10.69
CA VAL A 91 10.88 -8.52 -9.68
C VAL A 91 10.11 -8.83 -8.40
N CYS A 92 8.91 -9.39 -8.52
CA CYS A 92 7.98 -9.51 -7.41
C CYS A 92 7.23 -10.85 -7.37
N LEU A 93 6.67 -11.13 -6.21
CA LEU A 93 5.88 -12.32 -5.91
C LEU A 93 4.63 -11.90 -5.15
N CYS A 94 3.46 -12.37 -5.57
CA CYS A 94 2.20 -12.21 -4.85
C CYS A 94 1.78 -13.53 -4.22
N ILE A 95 1.46 -13.50 -2.93
CA ILE A 95 1.05 -14.65 -2.13
C ILE A 95 -0.23 -14.34 -1.35
N LEU A 96 -0.97 -15.38 -0.95
CA LEU A 96 -1.99 -15.21 0.09
C LEU A 96 -1.34 -14.97 1.45
N ASP A 97 -1.92 -14.08 2.24
CA ASP A 97 -1.53 -13.87 3.62
C ASP A 97 -1.86 -15.13 4.45
N ALA A 98 -0.90 -15.59 5.27
CA ALA A 98 -1.08 -16.74 6.14
C ALA A 98 -2.05 -16.48 7.31
N LYS A 99 -2.25 -15.21 7.68
CA LYS A 99 -3.18 -14.73 8.71
C LYS A 99 -4.04 -13.62 8.11
N PRO A 100 -4.96 -13.96 7.19
CA PRO A 100 -5.71 -12.97 6.43
C PRO A 100 -6.64 -12.14 7.32
N LEU A 101 -6.70 -10.82 7.08
CA LEU A 101 -7.68 -9.93 7.72
C LEU A 101 -9.09 -10.16 7.18
N THR A 102 -9.18 -10.44 5.88
CA THR A 102 -10.39 -10.83 5.17
C THR A 102 -10.05 -11.93 4.16
N THR A 103 -11.05 -12.71 3.75
CA THR A 103 -10.85 -13.75 2.73
C THR A 103 -10.24 -13.15 1.45
N GLY A 104 -9.14 -13.74 0.99
CA GLY A 104 -8.39 -13.26 -0.17
C GLY A 104 -7.37 -12.16 0.12
N HIS A 105 -7.14 -11.80 1.39
CA HIS A 105 -6.03 -10.93 1.78
C HIS A 105 -4.72 -11.49 1.23
N SER A 106 -4.08 -10.69 0.38
CA SER A 106 -2.88 -11.06 -0.36
C SER A 106 -1.77 -10.05 -0.12
N LEU A 107 -0.53 -10.50 -0.29
CA LEU A 107 0.68 -9.70 -0.14
C LEU A 107 1.46 -9.77 -1.45
N ILE A 108 1.79 -8.63 -2.04
CA ILE A 108 2.82 -8.56 -3.09
C ILE A 108 4.12 -8.03 -2.48
N ILE A 109 5.19 -8.78 -2.69
CA ILE A 109 6.53 -8.56 -2.13
C ILE A 109 7.57 -8.48 -3.26
N PRO A 110 8.60 -7.62 -3.15
CA PRO A 110 9.78 -7.73 -4.00
C PRO A 110 10.52 -9.03 -3.65
N LYS A 111 11.17 -9.63 -4.67
CA LYS A 111 12.05 -10.79 -4.46
C LYS A 111 13.31 -10.41 -3.68
N SER A 112 13.86 -9.23 -3.97
CA SER A 112 14.97 -8.66 -3.20
C SER A 112 14.49 -8.10 -1.86
N HIS A 113 15.35 -8.16 -0.85
CA HIS A 113 15.05 -7.68 0.49
C HIS A 113 15.20 -6.15 0.58
N TYR A 114 14.13 -5.49 1.02
CA TYR A 114 14.15 -4.08 1.40
C TYR A 114 13.35 -3.93 2.70
N PRO A 115 13.91 -3.40 3.80
CA PRO A 115 13.21 -3.39 5.09
C PRO A 115 12.03 -2.43 5.15
N SER A 116 11.96 -1.44 4.25
CA SER A 116 10.92 -0.41 4.24
C SER A 116 10.71 0.19 2.84
N LEU A 117 9.62 0.92 2.66
CA LEU A 117 9.32 1.66 1.43
C LEU A 117 10.42 2.67 1.10
N GLN A 118 10.99 3.36 2.09
CA GLN A 118 12.03 4.36 1.89
C GLN A 118 13.34 3.77 1.34
N THR A 119 13.61 2.50 1.64
CA THR A 119 14.81 1.78 1.18
C THR A 119 14.57 0.99 -0.10
N THR A 120 13.31 0.90 -0.55
CA THR A 120 12.95 0.18 -1.77
C THR A 120 13.18 1.07 -2.99
N PRO A 121 13.95 0.61 -4.01
CA PRO A 121 14.19 1.39 -5.21
C PRO A 121 12.88 1.79 -5.91
N PRO A 122 12.76 3.02 -6.43
CA PRO A 122 11.54 3.48 -7.11
C PRO A 122 11.11 2.59 -8.28
N THR A 123 12.06 2.02 -9.02
CA THR A 123 11.79 1.10 -10.13
C THR A 123 11.12 -0.20 -9.66
N VAL A 124 11.54 -0.74 -8.51
CA VAL A 124 10.95 -1.93 -7.89
C VAL A 124 9.54 -1.63 -7.39
N LEU A 125 9.34 -0.49 -6.71
CA LEU A 125 8.00 -0.05 -6.29
C LEU A 125 7.06 0.18 -7.47
N ALA A 126 7.54 0.81 -8.55
CA ALA A 126 6.78 1.01 -9.77
C ALA A 126 6.34 -0.33 -10.39
N ALA A 127 7.25 -1.30 -10.46
CA ALA A 127 6.94 -2.64 -10.94
C ALA A 127 5.85 -3.31 -10.09
N ILE A 128 5.96 -3.29 -8.76
CA ILE A 128 4.94 -3.82 -7.85
C ILE A 128 3.59 -3.11 -8.05
N CYS A 129 3.58 -1.78 -8.02
CA CYS A 129 2.37 -0.98 -8.16
C CYS A 129 1.68 -1.21 -9.51
N SER A 130 2.43 -1.45 -10.58
CA SER A 130 1.88 -1.75 -11.91
C SER A 130 1.04 -3.03 -11.93
N LYS A 131 1.25 -3.97 -11.01
CA LYS A 131 0.50 -5.24 -10.92
C LYS A 131 -0.78 -5.13 -10.09
N LEU A 132 -0.91 -4.10 -9.26
CA LEU A 132 -2.06 -3.95 -8.34
C LEU A 132 -3.41 -3.94 -9.05
N PRO A 133 -3.61 -3.31 -10.24
CA PRO A 133 -4.88 -3.38 -10.95
C PRO A 133 -5.26 -4.80 -11.38
N LEU A 134 -4.30 -5.55 -11.91
CA LEU A 134 -4.50 -6.95 -12.35
C LEU A 134 -4.83 -7.85 -11.15
N LEU A 135 -4.02 -7.77 -10.10
CA LEU A 135 -4.17 -8.59 -8.91
C LEU A 135 -5.45 -8.24 -8.15
N GLY A 136 -5.73 -6.96 -7.95
CA GLY A 136 -6.95 -6.50 -7.29
C GLY A 136 -8.21 -6.96 -8.01
N ALA A 137 -8.26 -6.85 -9.34
CA ALA A 137 -9.40 -7.33 -10.14
C ALA A 137 -9.58 -8.86 -10.04
N ALA A 138 -8.49 -9.62 -10.12
CA ALA A 138 -8.53 -11.08 -10.00
C ALA A 138 -9.01 -11.52 -8.61
N ILE A 139 -8.46 -10.91 -7.55
CA ILE A 139 -8.82 -11.21 -6.16
C ILE A 139 -10.30 -10.85 -5.90
N MET A 140 -10.74 -9.64 -6.27
CA MET A 140 -12.14 -9.23 -6.11
C MET A 140 -13.12 -10.19 -6.79
N LYS A 141 -12.81 -10.61 -8.03
CA LYS A 141 -13.63 -11.57 -8.77
C LYS A 141 -13.69 -12.92 -8.06
N ALA A 142 -12.56 -13.39 -7.53
CA ALA A 142 -12.48 -14.67 -6.81
C ALA A 142 -13.20 -14.63 -5.45
N THR A 143 -13.18 -13.49 -4.76
CA THR A 143 -13.78 -13.33 -3.42
C THR A 143 -15.20 -12.79 -3.45
N GLN A 144 -15.72 -12.40 -4.61
CA GLN A 144 -17.01 -11.72 -4.77
C GLN A 144 -17.11 -10.43 -3.94
N CYS A 145 -15.98 -9.72 -3.81
CA CYS A 145 -15.92 -8.41 -3.15
C CYS A 145 -16.01 -7.29 -4.19
N ASP A 146 -16.64 -6.18 -3.81
CA ASP A 146 -16.81 -5.01 -4.70
C ASP A 146 -15.71 -3.95 -4.53
N ALA A 147 -14.87 -4.10 -3.51
CA ALA A 147 -13.82 -3.16 -3.16
C ALA A 147 -12.62 -3.87 -2.54
N PHE A 148 -11.48 -3.17 -2.50
CA PHE A 148 -10.29 -3.60 -1.77
C PHE A 148 -9.50 -2.40 -1.26
N ASN A 149 -8.65 -2.62 -0.25
CA ASN A 149 -7.66 -1.67 0.20
C ASN A 149 -6.26 -2.11 -0.22
N VAL A 150 -5.43 -1.10 -0.48
CA VAL A 150 -3.98 -1.25 -0.62
C VAL A 150 -3.33 -0.59 0.58
N LEU A 151 -2.45 -1.31 1.27
CA LEU A 151 -1.76 -0.81 2.47
C LEU A 151 -0.29 -1.18 2.44
N ILE A 152 0.57 -0.25 2.85
CA ILE A 152 1.99 -0.49 3.11
C ILE A 152 2.31 0.13 4.47
N ASN A 153 2.75 -0.69 5.42
CA ASN A 153 3.15 -0.22 6.74
C ASN A 153 4.66 0.04 6.75
N ASN A 154 5.07 1.20 7.26
CA ASN A 154 6.48 1.60 7.35
C ASN A 154 6.83 1.96 8.79
N GLY A 155 7.62 1.11 9.45
CA GLY A 155 7.99 1.21 10.85
C GLY A 155 7.03 0.50 11.80
N GLU A 156 7.55 0.06 12.94
CA GLU A 156 6.81 -0.71 13.95
C GLU A 156 5.56 0.04 14.46
N LYS A 157 5.68 1.35 14.70
CA LYS A 157 4.57 2.21 15.14
C LYS A 157 3.44 2.33 14.11
N ALA A 158 3.72 2.03 12.84
CA ALA A 158 2.73 1.97 11.78
C ALA A 158 2.16 0.54 11.59
N GLY A 159 2.50 -0.41 12.47
CA GLY A 159 2.03 -1.79 12.40
C GLY A 159 2.86 -2.70 11.48
N GLN A 160 4.08 -2.29 11.09
CA GLN A 160 4.98 -3.18 10.35
C GLN A 160 5.60 -4.22 11.30
N VAL A 161 5.37 -5.50 11.03
CA VAL A 161 5.90 -6.63 11.82
C VAL A 161 6.91 -7.48 11.07
N ILE A 162 6.87 -7.46 9.74
CA ILE A 162 7.89 -8.08 8.88
C ILE A 162 8.63 -6.95 8.17
N PHE A 163 9.91 -6.80 8.49
CA PHE A 163 10.79 -5.78 7.90
C PHE A 163 11.32 -6.26 6.54
N HIS A 164 10.38 -6.47 5.63
CA HIS A 164 10.59 -6.69 4.20
C HIS A 164 9.38 -6.08 3.50
N THR A 165 9.59 -5.10 2.62
CA THR A 165 8.52 -4.32 1.96
C THR A 165 7.45 -5.24 1.41
N HIS A 166 6.22 -5.04 1.86
CA HIS A 166 5.08 -5.82 1.39
C HIS A 166 3.89 -4.89 1.24
N VAL A 167 3.16 -5.09 0.15
CA VAL A 167 1.94 -4.35 -0.14
C VAL A 167 0.77 -5.28 0.07
N HIS A 168 -0.07 -4.94 1.04
CA HIS A 168 -1.30 -5.64 1.31
C HIS A 168 -2.34 -5.31 0.23
N ILE A 169 -3.06 -6.32 -0.23
CA ILE A 169 -4.27 -6.22 -1.05
C ILE A 169 -5.38 -6.89 -0.23
N ILE A 170 -6.25 -6.09 0.36
CA ILE A 170 -7.26 -6.54 1.33
C ILE A 170 -8.64 -6.38 0.71
N PRO A 171 -9.29 -7.46 0.23
CA PRO A 171 -10.67 -7.40 -0.26
C PRO A 171 -11.62 -6.94 0.85
N ARG A 172 -12.59 -6.11 0.49
CA ARG A 172 -13.53 -5.49 1.42
C ARG A 172 -14.95 -5.87 1.10
N SER A 173 -15.70 -6.12 2.15
CA SER A 173 -17.15 -6.25 2.11
C SER A 173 -17.78 -5.21 3.01
N LYS A 174 -18.99 -4.78 2.70
CA LYS A 174 -19.69 -3.68 3.40
C LYS A 174 -19.67 -3.82 4.93
N ASP A 175 -19.75 -5.06 5.41
CA ASP A 175 -19.93 -5.38 6.83
C ASP A 175 -18.73 -6.13 7.44
N ASP A 176 -17.53 -6.02 6.86
CA ASP A 176 -16.33 -6.68 7.40
C ASP A 176 -15.80 -6.04 8.70
N ASN A 177 -16.26 -4.82 9.04
CA ASN A 177 -15.92 -4.08 10.26
C ASN A 177 -14.40 -3.96 10.54
N LEU A 178 -13.54 -4.09 9.52
CA LEU A 178 -12.08 -4.19 9.73
C LEU A 178 -11.46 -2.90 10.30
N TRP A 179 -12.00 -1.74 9.94
CA TRP A 179 -11.61 -0.45 10.50
C TRP A 179 -12.83 0.26 11.07
N SER A 180 -13.05 0.14 12.37
CA SER A 180 -14.00 0.97 13.11
C SER A 180 -13.43 2.40 13.24
N SER A 181 -13.58 3.21 12.19
CA SER A 181 -13.15 4.62 12.19
C SER A 181 -13.93 5.53 13.16
N GLU A 182 -14.97 5.02 13.81
CA GLU A 182 -15.93 5.80 14.59
C GLU A 182 -15.35 6.42 15.88
N THR A 183 -14.16 5.98 16.30
CA THR A 183 -13.46 6.50 17.50
C THR A 183 -12.49 7.64 17.22
N TYR A 184 -12.18 7.95 15.96
CA TYR A 184 -11.21 9.00 15.62
C TYR A 184 -11.91 10.29 15.19
N SER A 185 -11.90 11.28 16.07
CA SER A 185 -12.31 12.65 15.72
C SER A 185 -11.32 13.22 14.70
N ARG A 186 -11.83 13.57 13.52
CA ARG A 186 -11.07 14.26 12.48
C ARG A 186 -11.41 15.74 12.54
N SER A 187 -10.40 16.57 12.74
CA SER A 187 -10.56 18.03 12.73
C SER A 187 -10.04 18.60 11.41
N PRO A 188 -10.68 19.64 10.85
CA PRO A 188 -10.10 20.41 9.74
C PRO A 188 -8.73 20.95 10.13
N ILE A 189 -7.78 20.94 9.18
CA ILE A 189 -6.49 21.61 9.36
C ILE A 189 -6.74 23.13 9.44
N SER A 190 -6.16 23.81 10.41
CA SER A 190 -6.21 25.26 10.55
C SER A 190 -5.31 25.95 9.51
N HIS A 191 -5.71 27.12 9.00
CA HIS A 191 -4.88 27.92 8.09
C HIS A 191 -3.99 28.94 8.82
N ASP A 192 -3.44 28.53 9.95
CA ASP A 192 -2.62 29.35 10.83
C ASP A 192 -1.12 29.34 10.46
N GLN A 193 -0.32 30.05 11.24
CA GLN A 193 1.12 30.10 11.03
C GLN A 193 1.80 28.76 11.32
N GLU A 194 1.28 27.96 12.24
CA GLU A 194 1.83 26.63 12.57
C GLU A 194 1.74 25.70 11.36
N THR A 195 0.57 25.62 10.72
CA THR A 195 0.37 24.83 9.52
C THR A 195 1.27 25.31 8.37
N LYS A 196 1.42 26.63 8.20
CA LYS A 196 2.33 27.20 7.19
C LYS A 196 3.79 26.83 7.47
N ASN A 197 4.21 26.88 8.73
CA ASN A 197 5.56 26.49 9.14
C ASN A 197 5.82 25.01 8.85
N LEU A 198 4.87 24.13 9.19
CA LEU A 198 4.95 22.70 8.88
C LEU A 198 5.13 22.47 7.37
N VAL A 199 4.33 23.14 6.53
CA VAL A 199 4.46 23.04 5.07
C VAL A 199 5.83 23.51 4.59
N SER A 200 6.34 24.63 5.13
CA SER A 200 7.67 25.13 4.79
C SER A 200 8.77 24.15 5.17
N SER A 201 8.73 23.58 6.38
CA SER A 201 9.70 22.59 6.83
C SER A 201 9.69 21.33 5.95
N ILE A 202 8.52 20.84 5.56
CA ILE A 202 8.43 19.69 4.64
C ILE A 202 9.03 20.04 3.28
N LYS A 203 8.75 21.23 2.74
CA LYS A 203 9.29 21.67 1.44
C LYS A 203 10.80 21.87 1.46
N GLU A 204 11.33 22.41 2.55
CA GLU A 204 12.77 22.57 2.75
C GLU A 204 13.46 21.21 2.71
N VAL A 205 12.94 20.25 3.48
CA VAL A 205 13.42 18.86 3.47
C VAL A 205 13.36 18.30 2.04
N LEU A 206 12.22 18.38 1.34
CA LEU A 206 12.09 17.89 -0.05
C LEU A 206 13.05 18.55 -1.07
N SER A 207 13.53 19.76 -0.79
CA SER A 207 14.47 20.48 -1.65
C SER A 207 15.94 20.11 -1.39
N SER A 208 16.24 19.46 -0.27
CA SER A 208 17.56 18.87 -0.02
C SER A 208 17.78 17.57 -0.80
N SER A 209 19.05 17.23 -1.06
CA SER A 209 19.40 16.09 -1.91
C SER A 209 19.04 14.73 -1.26
N PRO A 210 18.71 13.69 -2.04
CA PRO A 210 18.24 12.40 -1.53
C PRO A 210 19.18 11.65 -0.57
N GLU A 211 20.48 11.96 -0.60
CA GLU A 211 21.48 11.27 0.23
C GLU A 211 21.39 11.64 1.71
N ASP A 212 20.76 12.76 2.07
CA ASP A 212 20.64 13.24 3.45
C ASP A 212 19.47 12.61 4.24
N TYR A 213 18.48 12.01 3.57
CA TYR A 213 17.28 11.48 4.23
C TYR A 213 17.54 10.20 5.06
N SER A 214 18.58 9.43 4.73
CA SER A 214 18.96 8.21 5.44
C SER A 214 19.51 8.49 6.84
N ALA A 215 20.18 9.63 7.02
CA ALA A 215 20.91 9.94 8.26
C ALA A 215 19.99 10.38 9.42
N ALA A 216 18.77 10.84 9.14
CA ALA A 216 17.88 11.39 10.17
C ALA A 216 17.17 10.35 11.05
N THR A 217 17.26 9.04 10.72
CA THR A 217 16.52 7.99 11.44
C THR A 217 17.31 7.29 12.55
N SER A 218 18.59 7.64 12.79
CA SER A 218 19.42 6.99 13.80
C SER A 218 19.39 7.64 15.21
N SER A 219 18.46 8.54 15.50
CA SER A 219 18.35 9.10 16.86
C SER A 219 17.51 8.17 17.75
N THR A 220 18.20 7.28 18.46
CA THR A 220 17.67 6.57 19.64
C THR A 220 17.03 7.58 20.61
N PRO A 221 15.80 7.37 21.10
CA PRO A 221 15.28 8.18 22.20
C PRO A 221 16.09 7.84 23.45
N LYS A 222 16.80 8.85 23.99
CA LYS A 222 17.30 8.81 25.37
C LYS A 222 16.09 8.62 26.27
N GLY A 223 16.12 7.56 27.07
CA GLY A 223 15.03 7.21 27.97
C GLY A 223 14.73 8.30 29.00
N PHE A 224 13.46 8.32 29.41
CA PHE A 224 12.99 8.47 30.80
C PHE A 224 11.59 7.88 30.87
#